data_AF-A0A2G6T2R4-F1
#
_entry.id   AF-A0A2G6T2R4-F1
#
_cell.length_a   1.000
_cell.length_b   1.000
_cell.length_c   1.000
_cell.angle_alpha   90.00
_cell.angle_beta   90.00
_cell.angle_gamma   90.00
#
_symmetry.space_group_name_H-M   'P 1'
#
loop_
_entity.id
_entity.type
_entity.pdbx_description
1 polymer ?
#
loop_
_entity_poly.entity_id
_entity_poly.type
_entity_poly.pdbx_seq_one_letter_code
_entity_poly.pdbx_strand_id
1 'polypeptide(L)'
;MTKKLLLVDLENKHKVDLSPLDESFRAIIFVGANQNPPKAAKKPATAHRFSRVDFLKISGAGKNALDFHIAFELGRTFETAPDTECFVLSGDKGFDPLLNHLNANGMSCRRVESIAELVPVNVVPLVAHDQVVCPFCNKASTIEHHGGHWCSNCGRFATAPDPKLLPSNQKGYREPERNKYGDNAIYYECGWCHQRTDMTGGIYDDGEWMCGGCIARYAK
;
A
#
# COMPACT_ATOMS: atom_id res chain seq x y z
N MET A 1 -6.79 -23.68 0.59
CA MET A 1 -6.44 -22.62 -0.38
C MET A 1 -6.99 -21.32 0.13
N THR A 2 -6.15 -20.29 0.28
CA THR A 2 -6.58 -18.92 0.63
C THR A 2 -7.49 -18.40 -0.47
N LYS A 3 -8.72 -18.04 -0.12
CA LYS A 3 -9.70 -17.48 -1.06
C LYS A 3 -9.40 -16.00 -1.25
N LYS A 4 -9.31 -15.55 -2.49
CA LYS A 4 -9.05 -14.14 -2.82
C LYS A 4 -10.32 -13.51 -3.39
N LEU A 5 -10.69 -12.34 -2.89
CA LEU A 5 -11.84 -11.59 -3.37
C LEU A 5 -11.40 -10.23 -3.93
N LEU A 6 -11.75 -9.95 -5.19
CA LEU A 6 -11.53 -8.67 -5.84
C LEU A 6 -12.84 -7.89 -5.93
N LEU A 7 -12.93 -6.74 -5.26
CA LEU A 7 -14.04 -5.80 -5.36
C LEU A 7 -13.65 -4.67 -6.31
N VAL A 8 -14.36 -4.54 -7.42
CA VAL A 8 -14.02 -3.62 -8.50
C VAL A 8 -14.96 -2.41 -8.48
N ASP A 9 -14.38 -1.23 -8.35
CA ASP A 9 -15.06 0.05 -8.51
C ASP A 9 -15.03 0.47 -9.98
N LEU A 10 -16.15 0.25 -10.70
CA LEU A 10 -16.25 0.60 -12.11
C LEU A 10 -16.53 2.10 -12.36
N GLU A 11 -16.90 2.86 -11.32
CA GLU A 11 -16.99 4.32 -11.39
C GLU A 11 -15.60 4.93 -11.47
N ASN A 12 -14.63 4.39 -10.75
CA ASN A 12 -13.24 4.82 -10.85
C ASN A 12 -12.46 4.12 -11.99
N LYS A 13 -12.71 2.82 -12.22
CA LYS A 13 -11.99 1.99 -13.20
C LYS A 13 -12.92 1.55 -14.33
N HIS A 14 -13.13 2.42 -15.31
CA HIS A 14 -14.08 2.20 -16.42
C HIS A 14 -13.76 1.03 -17.36
N LYS A 15 -12.52 0.50 -17.35
CA LYS A 15 -12.11 -0.66 -18.15
C LYS A 15 -11.28 -1.59 -17.27
N VAL A 16 -11.74 -2.83 -17.14
CA VAL A 16 -11.13 -3.82 -16.26
C VAL A 16 -11.00 -5.13 -17.04
N ASP A 17 -9.76 -5.61 -17.18
CA ASP A 17 -9.47 -6.90 -17.79
C ASP A 17 -9.05 -7.89 -16.70
N LEU A 18 -9.96 -8.81 -16.36
CA LEU A 18 -9.74 -9.82 -15.33
C LEU A 18 -8.91 -11.01 -15.83
N SER A 19 -8.68 -11.14 -17.14
CA SER A 19 -7.95 -12.25 -17.78
C SER A 19 -6.63 -12.67 -17.09
N PRO A 20 -5.84 -11.75 -16.48
CA PRO A 20 -4.59 -12.11 -15.83
C PRO A 20 -4.70 -12.86 -14.50
N LEU A 21 -5.86 -12.87 -13.86
CA LEU A 21 -6.05 -13.52 -12.56
C LEU A 21 -6.15 -15.05 -12.71
N ASP A 22 -6.00 -15.81 -11.63
CA ASP A 22 -6.18 -17.27 -11.61
C ASP A 22 -7.50 -17.69 -10.91
N GLU A 23 -7.75 -19.00 -10.83
CA GLU A 23 -8.97 -19.58 -10.24
C GLU A 23 -9.12 -19.36 -8.72
N SER A 24 -8.06 -18.93 -8.02
CA SER A 24 -8.12 -18.61 -6.59
C SER A 24 -8.87 -17.30 -6.31
N PHE A 25 -9.05 -16.48 -7.36
CA PHE A 25 -9.80 -15.23 -7.29
C PHE A 25 -11.29 -15.44 -7.58
N ARG A 26 -12.10 -14.77 -6.77
CA ARG A 26 -13.48 -14.37 -7.08
C ARG A 26 -13.50 -12.86 -7.28
N ALA A 27 -14.35 -12.37 -8.18
CA ALA A 27 -14.51 -10.92 -8.39
C ALA A 27 -15.98 -10.49 -8.26
N ILE A 28 -16.20 -9.31 -7.68
CA ILE A 28 -17.47 -8.60 -7.67
C ILE A 28 -17.24 -7.24 -8.34
N ILE A 29 -17.94 -6.99 -9.43
CA ILE A 29 -17.86 -5.74 -10.19
C ILE A 29 -19.05 -4.88 -9.81
N PHE A 30 -18.78 -3.78 -9.11
CA PHE A 30 -19.79 -2.81 -8.73
C PHE A 30 -20.00 -1.83 -9.88
N VAL A 31 -21.24 -1.72 -10.33
CA VAL A 31 -21.64 -0.88 -11.46
C VAL A 31 -22.53 0.25 -10.94
N GLY A 32 -22.15 1.49 -11.20
CA GLY A 32 -22.95 2.66 -10.81
C GLY A 32 -24.36 2.62 -11.41
N ALA A 33 -25.34 3.23 -10.75
CA ALA A 33 -26.74 3.18 -11.18
C ALA A 33 -26.95 3.70 -12.62
N ASN A 34 -26.17 4.70 -13.01
CA ASN A 34 -26.20 5.33 -14.33
C ASN A 34 -25.29 4.65 -15.35
N GLN A 35 -24.51 3.64 -14.95
CA GLN A 35 -23.63 2.88 -15.83
C GLN A 35 -24.32 1.59 -16.32
N ASN A 36 -23.95 1.16 -17.51
CA ASN A 36 -24.33 -0.15 -18.02
C ASN A 36 -23.26 -1.16 -17.61
N PRO A 37 -23.64 -2.39 -17.19
CA PRO A 37 -22.68 -3.44 -16.93
C PRO A 37 -21.80 -3.68 -18.18
N PRO A 38 -20.49 -3.95 -17.99
CA PRO A 38 -19.61 -4.37 -19.06
C PRO A 38 -20.21 -5.54 -19.83
N LYS A 39 -20.15 -5.52 -21.16
CA LYS A 39 -20.61 -6.65 -21.98
C LYS A 39 -19.71 -7.86 -21.70
N ALA A 40 -20.29 -8.97 -21.28
CA ALA A 40 -19.56 -10.21 -21.05
C ALA A 40 -18.74 -10.61 -22.29
N ALA A 41 -17.50 -11.07 -22.06
CA ALA A 41 -16.60 -11.46 -23.14
C ALA A 41 -17.16 -12.68 -23.89
N LYS A 42 -17.32 -12.56 -25.22
CA LYS A 42 -17.89 -13.60 -26.09
C LYS A 42 -16.92 -14.72 -26.48
N LYS A 43 -15.69 -14.72 -25.95
CA LYS A 43 -14.62 -15.66 -26.35
C LYS A 43 -14.52 -16.83 -25.35
N PRO A 44 -14.70 -18.09 -25.77
CA PRO A 44 -14.67 -19.26 -24.89
C PRO A 44 -13.36 -19.44 -24.12
N ALA A 45 -12.23 -19.01 -24.69
CA ALA A 45 -10.90 -19.11 -24.08
C ALA A 45 -10.72 -18.26 -22.81
N THR A 46 -11.56 -17.24 -22.61
CA THR A 46 -11.55 -16.37 -21.43
C THR A 46 -12.62 -16.75 -20.40
N ALA A 47 -13.56 -17.63 -20.77
CA ALA A 47 -14.71 -17.99 -19.95
C ALA A 47 -14.39 -19.02 -18.85
N HIS A 48 -13.27 -19.75 -18.97
CA HIS A 48 -12.98 -20.92 -18.14
C HIS A 48 -11.88 -20.75 -17.08
N ARG A 49 -11.35 -19.54 -16.86
CA ARG A 49 -10.24 -19.31 -15.90
C ARG A 49 -10.63 -18.67 -14.56
N PHE A 50 -11.91 -18.36 -14.36
CA PHE A 50 -12.40 -17.67 -13.15
C PHE A 50 -13.53 -18.43 -12.47
N SER A 51 -13.46 -18.50 -11.14
CA SER A 51 -14.42 -19.29 -10.36
C SER A 51 -15.82 -18.67 -10.30
N ARG A 52 -15.94 -17.32 -10.32
CA ARG A 52 -17.20 -16.54 -10.39
C ARG A 52 -16.90 -15.03 -10.54
N VAL A 53 -17.61 -14.35 -11.44
CA VAL A 53 -17.67 -12.88 -11.53
C VAL A 53 -19.12 -12.45 -11.34
N ASP A 54 -19.39 -11.72 -10.27
CA ASP A 54 -20.73 -11.16 -10.00
C ASP A 54 -20.75 -9.69 -10.41
N PHE A 55 -21.76 -9.29 -11.20
CA PHE A 55 -22.01 -7.89 -11.49
C PHE A 55 -23.08 -7.36 -10.54
N LEU A 56 -22.68 -6.45 -9.64
CA LEU A 56 -23.61 -5.80 -8.72
C LEU A 56 -23.89 -4.39 -9.21
N LYS A 57 -25.02 -4.20 -9.89
CA LYS A 57 -25.50 -2.86 -10.23
C LYS A 57 -26.20 -2.27 -9.01
N ILE A 58 -25.70 -1.14 -8.51
CA ILE A 58 -26.30 -0.47 -7.36
C ILE A 58 -27.59 0.25 -7.78
N SER A 59 -28.55 0.31 -6.87
CA SER A 59 -29.79 1.07 -7.06
C SER A 59 -29.66 2.46 -6.44
N GLY A 60 -30.02 3.50 -7.19
CA GLY A 60 -29.92 4.90 -6.73
C GLY A 60 -28.60 5.57 -7.09
N ALA A 61 -28.66 6.87 -7.36
CA ALA A 61 -27.49 7.71 -7.62
C ALA A 61 -27.26 8.63 -6.42
N GLY A 62 -26.03 8.63 -5.91
CA GLY A 62 -25.62 9.45 -4.78
C GLY A 62 -24.11 9.50 -4.69
N LYS A 63 -23.57 10.58 -4.12
CA LYS A 63 -22.14 10.70 -3.87
C LYS A 63 -21.69 9.53 -2.99
N ASN A 64 -20.66 8.79 -3.42
CA ASN A 64 -20.09 7.63 -2.73
C ASN A 64 -21.06 6.44 -2.57
N ALA A 65 -22.19 6.41 -3.29
CA ALA A 65 -23.16 5.32 -3.16
C ALA A 65 -22.53 3.95 -3.49
N LEU A 66 -21.64 3.91 -4.49
CA LEU A 66 -20.93 2.70 -4.87
C LEU A 66 -19.92 2.26 -3.79
N ASP A 67 -19.20 3.22 -3.20
CA ASP A 67 -18.23 2.97 -2.13
C ASP A 67 -18.87 2.31 -0.91
N PHE A 68 -20.08 2.75 -0.53
CA PHE A 68 -20.83 2.14 0.57
C PHE A 68 -21.23 0.69 0.29
N HIS A 69 -21.56 0.34 -0.96
CA HIS A 69 -21.84 -1.05 -1.33
C HIS A 69 -20.57 -1.91 -1.26
N ILE A 70 -19.42 -1.37 -1.68
CA ILE A 70 -18.11 -2.03 -1.54
C ILE A 70 -17.77 -2.26 -0.07
N ALA A 71 -17.92 -1.23 0.77
CA ALA A 71 -17.66 -1.31 2.21
C ALA A 71 -18.57 -2.33 2.89
N PHE A 72 -19.85 -2.37 2.53
CA PHE A 72 -20.81 -3.36 3.03
C PHE A 72 -20.40 -4.79 2.65
N GLU A 73 -20.03 -5.02 1.40
CA GLU A 73 -19.64 -6.36 0.93
C GLU A 73 -18.31 -6.83 1.54
N LEU A 74 -17.36 -5.91 1.79
CA LEU A 74 -16.15 -6.20 2.57
C LEU A 74 -16.51 -6.70 3.97
N GLY A 75 -17.34 -5.96 4.70
CA GLY A 75 -17.78 -6.33 6.05
C GLY A 75 -18.47 -7.70 6.06
N ARG A 76 -19.41 -7.93 5.15
CA ARG A 76 -20.12 -9.21 5.02
C ARG A 76 -19.18 -10.37 4.68
N THR A 77 -18.16 -10.11 3.85
CA THR A 77 -17.15 -11.12 3.49
C THR A 77 -16.35 -11.52 4.73
N PHE A 78 -15.88 -10.57 5.52
CA PHE A 78 -15.09 -10.88 6.72
C PHE A 78 -15.93 -11.54 7.81
N GLU A 79 -17.21 -11.21 7.93
CA GLU A 79 -18.13 -11.90 8.86
C GLU A 79 -18.34 -13.37 8.48
N THR A 80 -18.51 -13.67 7.18
CA THR A 80 -18.85 -15.02 6.71
C THR A 80 -17.64 -15.88 6.33
N ALA A 81 -16.51 -15.26 6.01
CA ALA A 81 -15.29 -15.90 5.56
C ALA A 81 -14.05 -15.07 5.96
N PRO A 82 -13.66 -15.04 7.25
CA PRO A 82 -12.63 -14.15 7.79
C PRO A 82 -11.23 -14.36 7.19
N ASP A 83 -10.92 -15.57 6.72
CA ASP A 83 -9.63 -15.91 6.10
C ASP A 83 -9.51 -15.45 4.62
N THR A 84 -10.51 -14.72 4.10
CA THR A 84 -10.52 -14.25 2.71
C THR A 84 -9.61 -13.04 2.56
N GLU A 85 -8.66 -13.09 1.64
CA GLU A 85 -7.84 -11.93 1.28
C GLU A 85 -8.63 -11.05 0.30
N CYS A 86 -8.93 -9.82 0.72
CA CYS A 86 -9.77 -8.90 -0.06
C CYS A 86 -8.96 -7.79 -0.73
N PHE A 87 -9.30 -7.49 -1.97
CA PHE A 87 -8.64 -6.45 -2.75
C PHE A 87 -9.67 -5.48 -3.30
N VAL A 88 -9.48 -4.18 -3.09
CA VAL A 88 -10.33 -3.14 -3.69
C VAL A 88 -9.60 -2.55 -4.88
N LEU A 89 -10.12 -2.75 -6.09
CA LEU A 89 -9.59 -2.14 -7.30
C LEU A 89 -10.24 -0.77 -7.51
N SER A 90 -9.57 0.27 -6.98
CA SER A 90 -9.96 1.67 -7.14
C SER A 90 -8.73 2.59 -7.06
N GLY A 91 -8.79 3.71 -7.77
CA GLY A 91 -7.87 4.83 -7.62
C GLY A 91 -8.31 5.82 -6.54
N ASP A 92 -9.49 5.65 -5.95
CA ASP A 92 -9.94 6.49 -4.84
C ASP A 92 -9.25 6.08 -3.53
N LYS A 93 -8.56 7.04 -2.92
CA LYS A 93 -7.92 6.89 -1.61
C LYS A 93 -8.92 6.97 -0.45
N GLY A 94 -10.18 7.30 -0.72
CA GLY A 94 -11.27 7.30 0.26
C GLY A 94 -11.49 5.95 0.94
N PHE A 95 -11.08 4.85 0.31
CA PHE A 95 -11.12 3.51 0.92
C PHE A 95 -10.00 3.26 1.94
N ASP A 96 -8.87 3.99 1.87
CA ASP A 96 -7.67 3.70 2.66
C ASP A 96 -7.94 3.70 4.19
N PRO A 97 -8.71 4.66 4.76
CA PRO A 97 -9.06 4.63 6.19
C PRO A 97 -9.83 3.38 6.61
N LEU A 98 -10.79 2.93 5.79
CA LEU A 98 -11.56 1.71 6.05
C LEU A 98 -10.66 0.49 6.02
N LEU A 99 -9.84 0.35 4.97
CA LEU A 99 -8.96 -0.80 4.81
C LEU A 99 -7.92 -0.88 5.95
N ASN A 100 -7.36 0.25 6.36
CA ASN A 100 -6.44 0.31 7.50
C ASN A 100 -7.14 -0.13 8.80
N HIS A 101 -8.37 0.33 9.03
CA HIS A 101 -9.15 -0.10 10.21
C HIS A 101 -9.40 -1.62 10.20
N LEU A 102 -9.80 -2.19 9.05
CA LEU A 102 -10.02 -3.63 8.93
C LEU A 102 -8.72 -4.42 9.17
N ASN A 103 -7.60 -3.98 8.58
CA ASN A 103 -6.30 -4.63 8.79
C ASN A 103 -5.83 -4.57 10.25
N ALA A 104 -6.04 -3.45 10.94
CA ALA A 104 -5.73 -3.32 12.36
C ALA A 104 -6.52 -4.31 13.24
N ASN A 105 -7.68 -4.77 12.76
CA ASN A 105 -8.53 -5.76 13.42
C ASN A 105 -8.29 -7.20 12.91
N GLY A 106 -7.17 -7.45 12.22
CA GLY A 106 -6.74 -8.81 11.82
C GLY A 106 -7.35 -9.34 10.52
N MET A 107 -8.09 -8.50 9.78
CA MET A 107 -8.55 -8.84 8.44
C MET A 107 -7.43 -8.61 7.42
N SER A 108 -7.47 -9.30 6.28
CA SER A 108 -6.47 -9.12 5.21
C SER A 108 -7.10 -8.39 4.03
N CYS A 109 -6.83 -7.10 3.89
CA CYS A 109 -7.29 -6.33 2.75
C CYS A 109 -6.34 -5.22 2.28
N ARG A 110 -6.39 -4.88 1.00
CA ARG A 110 -5.67 -3.71 0.47
C ARG A 110 -6.30 -3.13 -0.78
N ARG A 111 -6.01 -1.86 -1.04
CA ARG A 111 -6.35 -1.21 -2.30
C ARG A 111 -5.30 -1.54 -3.35
N VAL A 112 -5.74 -1.69 -4.59
CA VAL A 112 -4.89 -1.78 -5.78
C VAL A 112 -5.38 -0.80 -6.83
N GLU A 113 -4.45 -0.22 -7.58
CA GLU A 113 -4.80 0.68 -8.67
C GLU A 113 -4.91 -0.06 -10.01
N SER A 114 -4.30 -1.24 -10.09
CA SER A 114 -4.28 -2.09 -11.27
C SER A 114 -4.30 -3.57 -10.92
N ILE A 115 -4.85 -4.40 -11.83
CA ILE A 115 -4.86 -5.86 -11.69
C ILE A 115 -3.43 -6.44 -11.75
N ALA A 116 -2.50 -5.74 -12.41
CA ALA A 116 -1.10 -6.16 -12.48
C ALA A 116 -0.45 -6.30 -11.09
N GLU A 117 -0.94 -5.60 -10.08
CA GLU A 117 -0.47 -5.70 -8.69
C GLU A 117 -1.00 -6.94 -7.95
N LEU A 118 -1.96 -7.66 -8.53
CA LEU A 118 -2.59 -8.86 -7.95
C LEU A 118 -2.06 -10.15 -8.57
N VAL A 119 -1.61 -10.07 -9.81
CA VAL A 119 -0.99 -11.19 -10.50
C VAL A 119 0.40 -11.35 -9.88
N PRO A 120 0.74 -12.52 -9.32
CA PRO A 120 2.14 -12.80 -9.07
C PRO A 120 2.80 -12.70 -10.43
N VAL A 121 3.62 -11.67 -10.64
CA VAL A 121 4.45 -11.56 -11.83
C VAL A 121 5.14 -12.91 -11.90
N ASN A 122 4.84 -13.71 -12.94
CA ASN A 122 5.74 -14.76 -13.35
C ASN A 122 7.00 -14.00 -13.71
N VAL A 123 7.82 -13.77 -12.69
CA VAL A 123 9.21 -13.43 -12.85
C VAL A 123 9.71 -14.67 -13.57
N VAL A 124 9.73 -14.62 -14.90
CA VAL A 124 10.70 -15.36 -15.69
C VAL A 124 11.96 -15.24 -14.86
N PRO A 125 12.56 -16.33 -14.35
CA PRO A 125 13.61 -16.21 -13.35
C PRO A 125 14.71 -15.35 -13.95
N LEU A 126 14.69 -14.07 -13.61
CA LEU A 126 15.85 -13.22 -13.65
C LEU A 126 16.66 -13.85 -12.55
N VAL A 127 17.59 -14.70 -13.02
CA VAL A 127 18.73 -15.26 -12.31
C VAL A 127 18.77 -14.74 -10.88
N ALA A 128 18.44 -15.62 -9.93
CA ALA A 128 18.52 -15.35 -8.51
C ALA A 128 19.74 -14.46 -8.24
N HIS A 129 19.51 -13.19 -7.95
CA HIS A 129 20.56 -12.39 -7.36
C HIS A 129 20.67 -12.92 -5.94
N ASP A 130 21.82 -13.51 -5.63
CA ASP A 130 22.18 -14.08 -4.33
C ASP A 130 21.63 -13.19 -3.22
N GLN A 131 20.63 -13.70 -2.50
CA GLN A 131 20.06 -12.99 -1.37
C GLN A 131 21.10 -13.01 -0.25
N VAL A 132 21.92 -11.96 -0.17
CA VAL A 132 23.01 -11.87 0.80
C VAL A 132 22.43 -11.77 2.21
N VAL A 133 22.57 -12.82 3.02
CA VAL A 133 22.19 -12.77 4.43
C VAL A 133 23.24 -11.96 5.20
N CYS A 134 22.80 -11.03 6.04
CA CYS A 134 23.74 -10.24 6.85
C CYS A 134 24.46 -11.14 7.87
N PRO A 135 25.81 -11.24 7.86
CA PRO A 135 26.55 -12.09 8.79
C PRO A 135 26.53 -11.59 10.24
N PHE A 136 26.05 -10.36 10.48
CA PHE A 136 26.01 -9.76 11.82
C PHE A 136 24.67 -9.97 12.53
N CYS A 137 23.57 -9.99 11.79
CA CYS A 137 22.23 -10.12 12.38
C CYS A 137 21.40 -11.28 11.82
N ASN A 138 21.97 -12.03 10.87
CA ASN A 138 21.37 -13.19 10.20
C ASN A 138 20.01 -12.94 9.55
N LYS A 139 19.69 -11.67 9.25
CA LYS A 139 18.47 -11.31 8.50
C LYS A 139 18.80 -11.09 7.02
N ALA A 140 17.93 -11.57 6.14
CA ALA A 140 17.94 -11.31 4.70
C ALA A 140 17.39 -9.92 4.39
N SER A 141 17.95 -8.90 5.04
CA SER A 141 17.52 -7.49 4.95
C SER A 141 18.69 -6.63 4.44
N THR A 142 19.39 -7.09 3.42
CA THR A 142 20.50 -6.35 2.80
C THR A 142 20.08 -5.70 1.49
N ILE A 143 20.53 -4.48 1.28
CA ILE A 143 20.29 -3.67 0.08
C ILE A 143 21.66 -3.47 -0.59
N GLU A 144 21.73 -3.67 -1.91
CA GLU A 144 22.95 -3.38 -2.67
C GLU A 144 23.27 -1.88 -2.58
N HIS A 145 24.53 -1.57 -2.30
CA HIS A 145 25.04 -0.21 -2.21
C HIS A 145 26.46 -0.16 -2.77
N HIS A 146 26.60 0.29 -4.02
CA HIS A 146 27.88 0.57 -4.69
C HIS A 146 28.87 -0.61 -4.64
N GLY A 147 28.43 -1.80 -5.02
CA GLY A 147 29.20 -3.05 -4.99
C GLY A 147 29.20 -3.77 -3.64
N GLY A 148 28.63 -3.16 -2.61
CA GLY A 148 28.48 -3.73 -1.26
C GLY A 148 27.02 -4.05 -0.94
N HIS A 149 26.79 -4.56 0.26
CA HIS A 149 25.44 -4.91 0.75
C HIS A 149 25.24 -4.31 2.14
N TRP A 150 24.41 -3.28 2.25
CA TRP A 150 24.08 -2.64 3.53
C TRP A 150 22.86 -3.29 4.17
N CYS A 151 22.95 -3.66 5.44
CA CYS A 151 21.84 -4.25 6.17
C CYS A 151 20.96 -3.18 6.82
N SER A 152 19.69 -3.10 6.42
CA SER A 152 18.72 -2.17 7.00
C SER A 152 18.29 -2.52 8.43
N ASN A 153 18.51 -3.76 8.85
CA ASN A 153 18.15 -4.20 10.20
C ASN A 153 19.21 -3.84 11.26
N CYS A 154 20.51 -3.93 10.94
CA CYS A 154 21.58 -3.66 11.91
C CYS A 154 22.45 -2.44 11.58
N GLY A 155 22.22 -1.82 10.42
CA GLY A 155 22.96 -0.64 9.96
C GLY A 155 24.39 -0.91 9.51
N ARG A 156 24.80 -2.19 9.39
CA ARG A 156 26.16 -2.59 8.97
C ARG A 156 26.18 -3.10 7.55
N PHE A 157 27.31 -2.90 6.87
CA PHE A 157 27.56 -3.57 5.59
C PHE A 157 27.84 -5.06 5.81
N ALA A 158 26.99 -5.91 5.27
CA ALA A 158 27.22 -7.35 5.16
C ALA A 158 28.43 -7.65 4.26
N THR A 159 28.57 -6.87 3.18
CA THR A 159 29.76 -6.81 2.33
C THR A 159 30.09 -5.33 2.11
N ALA A 160 31.35 -4.93 2.27
CA ALA A 160 31.77 -3.54 2.09
C ALA A 160 31.53 -3.06 0.64
N PRO A 161 31.20 -1.77 0.44
CA PRO A 161 31.06 -1.19 -0.91
C PRO A 161 32.41 -1.14 -1.63
N ASP A 162 32.39 -1.22 -2.96
CA ASP A 162 33.57 -1.00 -3.80
C ASP A 162 33.96 0.49 -3.74
N PRO A 163 35.16 0.83 -3.25
CA PRO A 163 35.61 2.21 -3.17
C PRO A 163 35.59 2.96 -4.51
N LYS A 164 35.69 2.26 -5.65
CA LYS A 164 35.66 2.89 -6.98
C LYS A 164 34.26 3.34 -7.40
N LEU A 165 33.23 2.73 -6.82
CA LEU A 165 31.83 3.03 -7.12
C LEU A 165 31.26 4.12 -6.21
N LEU A 166 31.96 4.48 -5.13
CA LEU A 166 31.52 5.53 -4.21
C LEU A 166 31.52 6.90 -4.89
N PRO A 167 30.39 7.64 -4.88
CA PRO A 167 30.30 8.98 -5.46
C PRO A 167 31.35 9.94 -4.89
N SER A 168 31.67 9.81 -3.60
CA SER A 168 32.70 10.61 -2.92
C SER A 168 34.11 10.44 -3.50
N ASN A 169 34.38 9.31 -4.13
CA ASN A 169 35.68 8.97 -4.70
C ASN A 169 35.75 9.26 -6.21
N GLN A 170 34.67 9.75 -6.82
CA GLN A 170 34.65 10.10 -8.24
C GLN A 170 35.28 11.47 -8.48
N LYS A 171 36.06 11.60 -9.56
CA LYS A 171 36.69 12.87 -9.94
C LYS A 171 35.61 13.93 -10.18
N GLY A 172 35.74 15.06 -9.48
CA GLY A 172 34.79 16.17 -9.59
C GLY A 172 33.63 16.13 -8.59
N TYR A 173 33.58 15.13 -7.69
CA TYR A 173 32.64 15.16 -6.59
C TYR A 173 32.92 16.36 -5.67
N ARG A 174 31.86 17.13 -5.39
CA ARG A 174 31.85 18.16 -4.36
C ARG A 174 30.67 17.85 -3.46
N GLU A 175 30.94 17.72 -2.16
CA GLU A 175 29.87 17.50 -1.19
C GLU A 175 28.88 18.66 -1.29
N PRO A 176 27.58 18.40 -1.55
CA PRO A 176 26.60 19.46 -1.60
C PRO A 176 26.53 20.13 -0.23
N GLU A 177 26.53 21.47 -0.21
CA GLU A 177 26.31 22.19 1.04
C GLU A 177 24.99 21.73 1.64
N ARG A 178 25.05 21.13 2.84
CA ARG A 178 23.86 20.82 3.64
C ARG A 178 23.19 22.13 3.97
N ASN A 179 22.24 22.54 3.14
CA ASN A 179 21.39 23.68 3.41
C ASN A 179 20.64 23.37 4.70
N LYS A 180 20.94 24.10 5.79
CA LYS A 180 20.31 23.94 7.11
C LYS A 180 18.79 24.18 7.13
N TYR A 181 18.20 24.48 5.98
CA TYR A 181 16.80 24.85 5.80
C TYR A 181 15.91 23.70 5.26
N GLY A 182 16.39 22.46 5.35
CA GLY A 182 15.64 21.27 4.88
C GLY A 182 14.63 20.71 5.87
N ASP A 183 14.62 21.15 7.13
CA ASP A 183 13.50 20.93 8.03
C ASP A 183 12.61 22.17 7.93
N ASN A 184 11.52 22.06 7.17
CA ASN A 184 10.44 23.04 7.27
C ASN A 184 9.79 22.84 8.65
N ALA A 185 10.45 23.32 9.70
CA ALA A 185 9.95 23.28 11.06
C ALA A 185 8.54 23.89 11.06
N ILE A 186 7.54 23.06 11.35
CA ILE A 186 6.15 23.48 11.37
C ILE A 186 5.97 24.23 12.69
N TYR A 187 6.07 25.55 12.68
CA TYR A 187 5.86 26.36 13.89
C TYR A 187 4.37 26.63 14.09
N TYR A 188 3.79 26.00 15.12
CA TYR A 188 2.39 26.19 15.52
C TYR A 188 2.26 26.34 17.04
N GLU A 189 1.09 26.76 17.52
CA GLU A 189 0.81 26.85 18.95
C GLU A 189 0.48 25.47 19.50
N CYS A 190 1.23 25.04 20.51
CA CYS A 190 0.98 23.79 21.22
C CYS A 190 -0.21 23.96 22.18
N GLY A 191 -1.23 23.11 22.09
CA GLY A 191 -2.40 23.11 22.99
C GLY A 191 -2.08 22.81 24.44
N TRP A 192 -0.87 22.30 24.72
CA TRP A 192 -0.46 21.89 26.08
C TRP A 192 0.43 22.89 26.81
N CYS A 193 1.37 23.54 26.11
CA CYS A 193 2.19 24.59 26.72
C CYS A 193 1.80 26.00 26.28
N HIS A 194 0.87 26.13 25.33
CA HIS A 194 0.41 27.38 24.73
C HIS A 194 1.56 28.25 24.19
N GLN A 195 2.68 27.61 23.81
CA GLN A 195 3.82 28.28 23.19
C GLN A 195 3.82 27.98 21.69
N ARG A 196 4.14 29.01 20.90
CA ARG A 196 4.44 28.83 19.48
C ARG A 196 5.84 28.22 19.35
N THR A 197 5.91 26.95 18.95
CA THR A 197 7.15 26.17 18.98
C THR A 197 7.25 25.25 17.77
N ASP A 198 8.40 24.61 17.60
CA ASP A 198 8.61 23.62 16.55
C ASP A 198 7.77 22.37 16.83
N MET A 199 6.86 22.06 15.91
CA MET A 199 5.98 20.89 15.96
C MET A 199 6.58 19.67 15.28
N THR A 200 7.82 19.75 14.80
CA THR A 200 8.55 18.59 14.28
C THR A 200 8.67 17.53 15.38
N GLY A 201 8.05 16.37 15.16
CA GLY A 201 7.93 15.32 16.19
C GLY A 201 6.85 15.56 17.26
N GLY A 202 5.93 16.50 17.04
CA GLY A 202 4.70 16.65 17.82
C GLY A 202 3.63 15.60 17.46
N ILE A 203 2.62 15.46 18.33
CA ILE A 203 1.46 14.59 18.13
C ILE A 203 0.20 15.44 18.12
N TYR A 204 -0.82 14.98 17.40
CA TYR A 204 -2.15 15.59 17.42
C TYR A 204 -3.11 14.58 18.04
N ASP A 205 -3.81 14.98 19.09
CA ASP A 205 -4.74 14.13 19.83
C ASP A 205 -5.96 14.93 20.28
N ASP A 206 -7.15 14.33 20.21
CA ASP A 206 -8.44 14.93 20.61
C ASP A 206 -8.73 16.38 20.17
N GLY A 207 -8.18 16.80 19.02
CA GLY A 207 -8.39 18.15 18.48
C GLY A 207 -7.29 19.16 18.81
N GLU A 208 -6.27 18.76 19.57
CA GLU A 208 -5.19 19.64 20.01
C GLU A 208 -3.80 19.13 19.60
N TRP A 209 -2.92 20.06 19.24
CA TRP A 209 -1.53 19.76 18.88
C TRP A 209 -0.64 19.79 20.13
N MET A 210 0.11 18.72 20.39
CA MET A 210 1.13 18.66 21.44
C MET A 210 2.54 18.65 20.83
N CYS A 211 3.41 19.58 21.21
CA CYS A 211 4.79 19.64 20.71
C CYS A 211 5.66 18.53 21.30
N GLY A 212 6.74 18.15 20.60
CA GLY A 212 7.67 17.10 21.03
C GLY A 212 8.24 17.31 22.44
N GLY A 213 8.44 18.58 22.84
CA GLY A 213 8.87 18.91 24.20
C GLY A 213 7.84 18.61 25.29
N CYS A 214 6.54 18.75 25.00
CA CYS A 214 5.47 18.38 25.92
C CYS A 214 5.32 16.86 26.00
N ILE A 215 5.41 16.15 24.87
CA ILE A 215 5.39 14.68 24.83
C ILE A 215 6.51 14.10 25.70
N ALA A 216 7.74 14.59 25.53
CA ALA A 216 8.90 14.10 26.28
C ALA A 216 8.80 14.37 27.79
N ARG A 217 8.01 15.37 28.20
CA ARG A 217 7.71 15.66 29.62
C ARG A 217 6.58 14.79 30.15
N TYR A 218 5.59 14.46 29.32
CA TYR A 218 4.44 13.64 29.70
C TYR A 218 4.75 12.15 29.75
N ALA A 219 5.72 11.70 28.95
CA ALA A 219 6.20 10.31 28.93
C ALA A 219 7.15 9.95 30.10
N LYS A 220 7.33 10.85 31.08
CA LYS A 220 8.07 10.60 32.33
C LYS A 220 7.11 10.45 33.51
#